data_AF-A0A1F5K5I2-F1
#
_entry.id   AF-A0A1F5K5I2-F1
#
_cell.length_a   1.000
_cell.length_b   1.000
_cell.length_c   1.000
_cell.angle_alpha   90.00
_cell.angle_beta   90.00
_cell.angle_gamma   90.00
#
_symmetry.space_group_name_H-M   'P 1'
#
loop_
_entity.id
_entity.type
_entity.pdbx_description
1 polymer ?
#
loop_
_entity_poly.entity_id
_entity_poly.type
_entity_poly.pdbx_seq_one_letter_code
_entity_poly.pdbx_strand_id
1 'polypeptide(L)' 'MTTIGLTLIALAWVIQLNEVLKKKTKISPIFLALYSLGVFFLSVTGYQEGHIFEPILNSISLIAAAFIFLKLQK' A
#
# COMPACT_ATOMS: atom_id res chain seq x y z
N MET A 1 12.73 5.82 6.46
CA MET A 1 11.40 6.40 6.18
C MET A 1 10.26 5.47 6.64
N THR A 2 10.58 4.53 7.55
CA THR A 2 9.68 3.48 8.03
C THR A 2 8.41 4.02 8.68
N THR A 3 8.54 4.97 9.60
CA THR A 3 7.39 5.58 10.28
C THR A 3 6.42 6.22 9.30
N ILE A 4 6.93 6.95 8.30
CA ILE A 4 6.11 7.57 7.24
C ILE A 4 5.38 6.48 6.45
N GLY A 5 6.08 5.41 6.06
CA GLY A 5 5.49 4.27 5.34
C GLY A 5 4.36 3.60 6.12
N LEU A 6 4.60 3.30 7.41
CA LEU A 6 3.60 2.70 8.30
C LEU A 6 2.40 3.61 8.55
N THR A 7 2.63 4.92 8.73
CA THR A 7 1.55 5.91 8.89
C THR A 7 0.66 5.94 7.65
N LEU A 8 1.24 5.91 6.44
CA LEU A 8 0.47 5.88 5.19
C LEU A 8 -0.36 4.60 5.05
N ILE A 9 0.22 3.43 5.39
CA ILE A 9 -0.48 2.15 5.38
C ILE A 9 -1.64 2.15 6.39
N ALA A 10 -1.42 2.68 7.59
CA ALA A 10 -2.45 2.79 8.61
C ALA A 10 -3.61 3.69 8.14
N LEU A 11 -3.30 4.86 7.56
CA LEU A 11 -4.30 5.77 6.99
C LEU A 11 -5.06 5.13 5.83
N ALA A 12 -4.36 4.38 4.96
CA ALA A 12 -5.01 3.61 3.90
C ALA A 12 -6.06 2.67 4.50
N TRP A 13 -5.69 1.85 5.49
CA TRP A 13 -6.62 0.92 6.12
C TRP A 13 -7.81 1.61 6.80
N VAL A 14 -7.60 2.78 7.43
CA VAL A 14 -8.70 3.58 7.97
C VAL A 14 -9.69 3.98 6.87
N ILE A 15 -9.20 4.40 5.70
CA ILE A 15 -10.05 4.74 4.54
C ILE A 15 -10.81 3.51 4.04
N GLN A 16 -10.14 2.37 3.87
CA GLN A 16 -10.81 1.16 3.39
C GLN A 16 -11.84 0.64 4.40
N LEU A 17 -11.54 0.71 5.70
CA LEU A 17 -12.48 0.34 6.75
C LEU A 17 -13.74 1.21 6.71
N ASN A 18 -13.59 2.53 6.55
CA ASN A 18 -14.72 3.44 6.42
C ASN A 18 -15.60 3.09 5.19
N GLU A 19 -15.00 2.71 4.07
CA GLU A 19 -15.73 2.28 2.87
C GLU A 19 -16.49 0.96 3.11
N VAL A 20 -15.88 0.00 3.80
CA VAL A 20 -16.53 -1.27 4.20
C VAL A 20 -17.69 -1.01 5.15
N LEU A 21 -17.53 -0.11 6.14
CA LEU A 21 -18.61 0.28 7.06
C LEU A 21 -19.77 0.96 6.33
N LYS A 22 -19.51 1.67 5.24
CA LYS A 22 -20.51 2.23 4.32
C LYS A 22 -21.09 1.18 3.35
N LYS A 23 -20.83 -0.12 3.58
CA LYS A 23 -21.24 -1.25 2.74
C LYS A 23 -20.69 -1.20 1.30
N LYS A 24 -19.63 -0.42 1.05
CA LYS A 24 -18.93 -0.49 -0.23
C LYS A 24 -17.96 -1.67 -0.21
N THR A 25 -18.15 -2.60 -1.14
CA THR A 25 -17.34 -3.82 -1.24
C THR A 25 -16.15 -3.67 -2.18
N LYS A 26 -16.10 -2.58 -2.96
CA LYS A 26 -14.99 -2.28 -3.86
C LYS A 26 -13.82 -1.69 -3.09
N ILE A 27 -12.61 -1.99 -3.56
CA ILE A 27 -11.39 -1.37 -3.05
C ILE A 27 -11.38 0.10 -3.43
N SER A 28 -11.08 0.98 -2.47
CA SER A 28 -10.97 2.42 -2.73
C SER A 28 -9.71 2.72 -3.55
N PRO A 29 -9.80 3.53 -4.63
CA PRO A 29 -8.62 4.02 -5.34
C PRO A 29 -7.68 4.82 -4.41
N ILE A 30 -8.24 5.55 -3.44
CA ILE A 30 -7.46 6.31 -2.45
C ILE A 30 -6.71 5.36 -1.51
N PHE A 31 -7.34 4.25 -1.09
CA PHE A 31 -6.66 3.20 -0.33
C PHE A 31 -5.45 2.68 -1.11
N LEU A 32 -5.62 2.31 -2.38
CA LEU A 32 -4.53 1.77 -3.20
C LEU A 32 -3.38 2.76 -3.36
N ALA A 33 -3.68 4.04 -3.55
CA ALA A 33 -2.66 5.08 -3.69
C ALA A 33 -1.83 5.24 -2.40
N LEU A 34 -2.49 5.38 -1.24
CA LEU A 34 -1.81 5.54 0.04
C LEU A 34 -1.06 4.28 0.45
N TYR A 35 -1.65 3.11 0.25
CA TYR A 35 -1.01 1.82 0.50
C TYR A 35 0.26 1.68 -0.35
N SER A 36 0.17 1.99 -1.65
CA SER A 36 1.33 1.90 -2.55
C SER A 36 2.44 2.86 -2.14
N LEU A 37 2.13 4.11 -1.80
CA LEU A 37 3.13 5.05 -1.30
C LEU A 37 3.79 4.58 0.00
N GLY A 38 2.99 4.03 0.92
CA GLY A 38 3.50 3.50 2.17
C GLY A 38 4.46 2.31 1.97
N VAL A 39 4.05 1.33 1.16
CA VAL A 39 4.87 0.16 0.81
C VAL A 39 6.14 0.56 0.05
N PHE A 40 6.07 1.58 -0.82
CA PHE A 40 7.26 2.12 -1.49
C PHE A 40 8.28 2.66 -0.49
N PHE A 41 7.85 3.46 0.50
CA PHE A 41 8.77 3.95 1.53
C PHE A 41 9.37 2.82 2.39
N LEU A 42 8.61 1.75 2.66
CA LEU A 42 9.13 0.58 3.36
C LEU A 42 10.17 -0.17 2.51
N SER A 43 9.92 -0.31 1.20
CA SER A 43 10.88 -0.94 0.27
C SER A 43 12.19 -0.16 0.20
N VAL A 44 12.11 1.15 0.01
CA VAL A 44 13.30 2.04 -0.03
C VAL A 44 14.06 1.99 1.28
N THR A 45 13.37 2.03 2.42
CA THR A 45 14.03 2.00 3.73
C THR A 45 14.71 0.66 3.98
N GLY A 46 14.04 -0.46 3.71
CA GLY A 46 14.65 -1.79 3.88
C GLY A 46 15.89 -1.95 3.00
N TYR A 47 15.87 -1.44 1.77
CA TYR A 47 17.04 -1.47 0.89
C TYR A 47 18.21 -0.64 1.45
N GLN A 48 17.92 0.57 1.97
CA GLN A 48 18.91 1.44 2.61
C GLN A 48 19.52 0.83 3.88
N GLU A 49 18.74 0.03 4.62
CA GLU A 49 19.17 -0.66 5.84
C GLU A 49 19.90 -1.99 5.55
N GLY A 50 20.06 -2.37 4.28
CA GLY A 50 20.77 -3.59 3.87
C GLY A 50 19.91 -4.87 4.00
N HIS A 51 18.61 -4.73 4.23
CA HIS A 51 17.68 -5.85 4.23
C HIS A 51 17.38 -6.31 2.81
N ILE A 52 17.50 -7.62 2.55
CA ILE A 52 17.27 -8.19 1.21
C ILE A 52 15.81 -8.63 1.05
N PHE A 53 15.23 -9.25 2.09
CA PHE A 53 13.95 -9.94 1.96
C PHE A 53 12.76 -8.96 2.00
N GLU A 54 12.80 -7.98 2.90
CA GLU A 54 11.74 -7.01 3.12
C GLU A 54 11.46 -6.13 1.89
N PRO A 55 12.46 -5.55 1.19
CA PRO A 55 12.23 -4.80 -0.03
C PRO A 55 11.66 -5.63 -1.18
N ILE A 56 12.05 -6.91 -1.28
CA ILE A 56 11.50 -7.83 -2.28
C ILE A 56 10.00 -8.05 -2.03
N LEU A 57 9.61 -8.36 -0.79
CA LEU A 57 8.21 -8.52 -0.43
C LEU A 57 7.41 -7.25 -0.68
N ASN A 58 7.93 -6.09 -0.28
CA ASN A 58 7.28 -4.81 -0.52
C ASN A 58 7.13 -4.51 -2.02
N SER A 59 8.12 -4.87 -2.84
CA SER A 59 8.05 -4.72 -4.30
C SER A 59 7.00 -5.62 -4.93
N ILE A 60 6.85 -6.86 -4.45
CA ILE A 60 5.77 -7.76 -4.86
C ILE A 60 4.40 -7.17 -4.49
N SER A 61 4.26 -6.62 -3.29
CA SER A 61 3.04 -5.93 -2.85
C SER A 61 2.71 -4.71 -3.72
N LEU A 62 3.71 -3.93 -4.13
CA LEU A 62 3.52 -2.81 -5.08
C LEU A 62 3.01 -3.28 -6.44
N ILE A 63 3.60 -4.34 -6.98
CA ILE A 63 3.18 -4.93 -8.25
C ILE A 63 1.71 -5.39 -8.15
N ALA A 64 1.35 -6.08 -7.06
CA ALA A 64 -0.03 -6.49 -6.83
C ALA A 64 -1.00 -5.30 -6.74
N ALA A 65 -0.61 -4.24 -6.03
CA ALA A 65 -1.42 -3.01 -5.95
C ALA A 65 -1.61 -2.35 -7.32
N ALA A 66 -0.57 -2.32 -8.15
CA ALA A 66 -0.65 -1.80 -9.52
C ALA A 66 -1.60 -2.63 -10.40
N PHE A 67 -1.54 -3.96 -10.32
CA PHE A 67 -2.48 -4.84 -11.04
C PHE A 67 -3.94 -4.59 -10.62
N ILE A 68 -4.20 -4.43 -9.32
CA ILE A 68 -5.56 -4.11 -8.83
C ILE A 68 -6.00 -2.74 -9.35
N PHE A 69 -5.11 -1.73 -9.29
CA PHE A 69 -5.43 -0.39 -9.78
C PHE A 69 -5.82 -0.40 -11.26
N LEU A 70 -5.04 -1.07 -12.12
CA LEU A 70 -5.36 -1.24 -13.54
C LEU A 70 -6.70 -1.95 -13.77
N LYS A 71 -7.04 -2.93 -12.92
CA LYS A 71 -8.33 -3.64 -12.98
C LYS A 71 -9.51 -2.75 -12.58
N LEU A 72 -9.32 -1.78 -11.69
CA LEU A 72 -10.38 -0.85 -11.27
C LEU A 72 -10.67 0.25 -12.29
N GLN A 73 -9.76 0.51 -13.23
CA GLN A 73 -9.93 1.50 -14.30
C GLN A 73 -10.67 0.95 -15.53
N LYS A 74 -10.89 -0.36 -15.59
CA LYS A 74 -11.68 -1.05 -16.63
C LYS A 74 -13.13 -1.19 -16.19
#